data_AF-A0A6I2X3L9-F1
#
_entry.id   AF-A0A6I2X3L9-F1
#
_cell.length_a   1.000
_cell.length_b   1.000
_cell.length_c   1.000
_cell.angle_alpha   90.00
_cell.angle_beta   90.00
_cell.angle_gamma   90.00
#
_symmetry.space_group_name_H-M   'P 1'
#
loop_
_entity.id
_entity.type
_entity.pdbx_description
1 polymer ?
#
loop_
_entity_poly.entity_id
_entity_poly.type
_entity_poly.pdbx_seq_one_letter_code
_entity_poly.pdbx_strand_id
1 'polypeptide(L)'
;MADKELTPNQIEFLSWEVMSEVLRIIAEDVFIADLEPGGGQYDCLSLVTSTPEIVLMLNRNGTSAASGGESESISGIWERAITTDTRETAFHIMSELNLPADDESAKHNRELIKICERIAYWVRSGSKGLGKAKCCWVDGAYGAGPAGHLLSQVVIPESWKLLDAPYRGSDWSALIYAMTLGDEKLGDKVVGLINMKTGEAILPDGSSWVEWHKPLPAVARIVPRNRKLGGGPKIMQVPYIAPHPDGVAAFRTLKNFNGYKVMGKDLAPISNAIAEQWYENKTLPTEVDQLKCALFFMSRKARFIDGYPGEEDVPFLQALVAAIEAG
;
A
#
# COMPACT_ATOMS: atom_id res chain seq x y z
N MET A 1 3.21 -14.49 21.22
CA MET A 1 2.78 -15.44 20.17
C MET A 1 3.83 -15.33 19.09
N ALA A 2 4.37 -16.45 18.57
CA ALA A 2 5.35 -16.35 17.49
C ALA A 2 4.67 -15.65 16.30
N ASP A 3 5.22 -14.50 15.88
CA ASP A 3 4.81 -13.81 14.67
C ASP A 3 5.01 -14.78 13.51
N LYS A 4 3.90 -15.30 13.00
CA LYS A 4 3.94 -16.14 11.81
C LYS A 4 4.06 -15.19 10.64
N GLU A 5 5.28 -15.08 10.14
CA GLU A 5 5.59 -14.39 8.88
C GLU A 5 4.63 -14.87 7.79
N LEU A 6 4.06 -13.91 7.05
CA LEU A 6 3.11 -14.19 5.98
C LEU A 6 3.84 -14.87 4.83
N THR A 7 3.22 -15.90 4.25
CA THR A 7 3.78 -16.51 3.04
C THR A 7 3.60 -15.58 1.84
N PRO A 8 4.44 -15.68 0.80
CA PRO A 8 4.28 -14.89 -0.43
C PRO A 8 2.90 -15.01 -1.06
N ASN A 9 2.28 -16.20 -1.04
CA ASN A 9 0.92 -16.39 -1.55
C ASN A 9 -0.15 -15.71 -0.68
N GLN A 10 0.07 -15.60 0.64
CA GLN A 10 -0.82 -14.82 1.51
C GLN A 10 -0.72 -13.33 1.20
N ILE A 11 0.49 -12.81 0.97
CA ILE A 11 0.68 -11.40 0.60
C ILE A 11 0.08 -11.13 -0.78
N GLU A 12 0.29 -12.01 -1.76
CA GLU A 12 -0.37 -11.93 -3.07
C GLU A 12 -1.89 -11.84 -2.91
N PHE A 13 -2.51 -12.78 -2.19
CA PHE A 13 -3.95 -12.76 -1.90
C PHE A 13 -4.40 -11.45 -1.23
N LEU A 14 -3.70 -11.01 -0.18
CA LEU A 14 -4.05 -9.80 0.56
C LEU A 14 -3.88 -8.54 -0.29
N SER A 15 -2.89 -8.49 -1.17
CA SER A 15 -2.66 -7.34 -2.04
C SER A 15 -3.86 -7.10 -2.97
N TRP A 16 -4.43 -8.15 -3.56
CA TRP A 16 -5.62 -8.06 -4.40
C TRP A 16 -6.89 -7.69 -3.62
N GLU A 17 -7.05 -8.20 -2.39
CA GLU A 17 -8.18 -7.82 -1.52
C GLU A 17 -8.07 -6.36 -1.03
N VAL A 18 -6.87 -5.92 -0.64
CA VAL A 18 -6.65 -4.52 -0.25
C VAL A 18 -6.87 -3.61 -1.47
N MET A 19 -6.37 -4.00 -2.64
CA MET A 19 -6.58 -3.25 -3.88
C MET A 19 -8.07 -3.11 -4.22
N SER A 20 -8.86 -4.17 -4.07
CA SER A 20 -10.31 -4.11 -4.33
C SER A 20 -11.03 -3.16 -3.36
N GLU A 21 -10.62 -3.11 -2.09
CA GLU A 21 -11.17 -2.18 -1.10
C GLU A 21 -10.70 -0.73 -1.33
N VAL A 22 -9.46 -0.51 -1.78
CA VAL A 22 -8.98 0.82 -2.19
C VAL A 22 -9.79 1.34 -3.38
N LEU A 23 -10.03 0.51 -4.40
CA LEU A 23 -10.82 0.87 -5.58
C LEU A 23 -12.28 1.25 -5.28
N ARG A 24 -12.82 0.79 -4.14
CA ARG A 24 -14.16 1.20 -3.66
C ARG A 24 -14.21 2.63 -3.15
N ILE A 25 -13.05 3.21 -2.81
CA ILE A 25 -12.93 4.47 -2.09
C ILE A 25 -12.29 5.54 -2.99
N ILE A 26 -11.27 5.18 -3.77
CA ILE A 26 -10.42 6.15 -4.48
C ILE A 26 -11.18 6.90 -5.58
N ALA A 27 -11.08 8.23 -5.58
CA ALA A 27 -11.79 9.10 -6.53
C ALA A 27 -11.14 9.17 -7.92
N GLU A 28 -9.86 8.80 -8.00
CA GLU A 28 -9.07 8.93 -9.23
C GLU A 28 -9.48 7.90 -10.30
N ASP A 29 -9.35 8.29 -11.57
CA ASP A 29 -9.43 7.37 -12.70
C ASP A 29 -8.10 6.61 -12.82
N VAL A 30 -8.12 5.34 -12.42
CA VAL A 30 -6.91 4.54 -12.19
C VAL A 30 -6.95 3.20 -12.91
N PHE A 31 -5.75 2.71 -13.22
CA PHE A 31 -5.48 1.38 -13.74
C PHE A 31 -4.57 0.63 -12.77
N ILE A 32 -4.66 -0.70 -12.78
CA ILE A 32 -3.73 -1.55 -12.04
C ILE A 32 -2.51 -1.82 -12.91
N ALA A 33 -1.32 -1.70 -12.33
CA ALA A 33 -0.05 -2.07 -12.94
C ALA A 33 0.84 -2.80 -11.94
N ASP A 34 1.63 -3.76 -12.41
CA ASP A 34 2.76 -4.29 -11.64
C ASP A 34 3.99 -3.43 -11.95
N LEU A 35 4.51 -2.76 -10.93
CA LEU A 35 5.68 -1.90 -11.04
C LEU A 35 6.86 -2.51 -10.28
N GLU A 36 8.06 -2.34 -10.82
CA GLU A 36 9.29 -2.92 -10.29
C GLU A 36 10.33 -1.83 -9.89
N PRO A 37 10.00 -0.94 -8.93
CA PRO A 37 10.90 0.15 -8.57
C PRO A 37 12.24 -0.37 -8.04
N GLY A 38 13.28 0.46 -8.17
CA GLY A 38 14.65 0.06 -7.82
C GLY A 38 15.26 -0.98 -8.77
N GLY A 39 14.70 -1.14 -9.98
CA GLY A 39 15.21 -2.07 -10.98
C GLY A 39 14.89 -3.53 -10.68
N GLY A 40 13.67 -3.82 -10.22
CA GLY A 40 13.25 -5.17 -9.83
C GLY A 40 13.49 -5.51 -8.36
N GLN A 41 13.94 -4.54 -7.55
CA GLN A 41 14.12 -4.75 -6.11
C GLN A 41 12.79 -4.96 -5.40
N TYR A 42 11.75 -4.26 -5.85
CA TYR A 42 10.42 -4.32 -5.27
C TYR A 42 9.43 -4.91 -6.25
N ASP A 43 8.48 -5.68 -5.72
CA ASP A 43 7.35 -6.21 -6.46
C ASP A 43 6.08 -5.48 -6.01
N CYS A 44 5.63 -4.49 -6.77
CA CYS A 44 4.54 -3.61 -6.36
C CYS A 44 3.28 -3.79 -7.21
N LEU A 45 2.18 -4.22 -6.57
CA LEU A 45 0.84 -4.09 -7.15
C LEU A 45 0.38 -2.63 -6.98
N SER A 46 0.21 -1.92 -8.08
CA SER A 46 0.14 -0.46 -8.07
C SER A 46 -1.12 0.09 -8.75
N LEU A 47 -1.51 1.30 -8.36
CA LEU A 47 -2.49 2.13 -9.07
C LEU A 47 -1.77 3.25 -9.80
N VAL A 48 -2.09 3.41 -11.08
CA VAL A 48 -1.54 4.46 -11.94
C VAL A 48 -2.66 5.19 -12.68
N THR A 49 -2.44 6.46 -13.01
CA THR A 49 -3.34 7.21 -13.91
C THR A 49 -3.00 6.94 -15.38
N SER A 50 -3.83 7.45 -16.30
CA SER A 50 -3.54 7.39 -17.74
C SER A 50 -2.25 8.14 -18.14
N THR A 51 -1.79 9.08 -17.31
CA THR A 51 -0.55 9.87 -17.48
C THR A 51 0.63 9.32 -16.68
N PRO A 52 0.82 7.99 -16.76
CA PRO A 52 1.46 7.09 -15.76
C PRO A 52 1.83 7.66 -14.37
N GLU A 53 0.99 8.50 -13.76
CA GLU A 53 1.30 8.97 -12.40
C GLU A 53 0.99 7.86 -11.40
N ILE A 54 1.94 7.56 -10.52
CA ILE A 54 1.80 6.51 -9.51
C ILE A 54 1.00 7.05 -8.34
N VAL A 55 -0.19 6.48 -8.13
CA VAL A 55 -1.12 6.87 -7.06
C VAL A 55 -0.88 6.04 -5.80
N LEU A 56 -0.67 4.73 -5.97
CA LEU A 56 -0.43 3.78 -4.89
C LEU A 56 0.50 2.68 -5.38
N MET A 57 1.41 2.22 -4.53
CA MET A 57 2.21 1.00 -4.70
C MET A 57 2.06 0.15 -3.46
N LEU A 58 1.60 -1.09 -3.62
CA LEU A 58 1.55 -2.08 -2.55
C LEU A 58 2.73 -3.04 -2.70
N ASN A 59 3.72 -2.93 -1.83
CA ASN A 59 4.94 -3.73 -1.93
C ASN A 59 4.72 -5.18 -1.43
N ARG A 60 4.60 -6.12 -2.37
CA ARG A 60 4.33 -7.55 -2.12
C ARG A 60 5.54 -8.32 -1.56
N ASN A 61 6.77 -7.82 -1.75
CA ASN A 61 7.98 -8.41 -1.19
C ASN A 61 8.56 -7.60 0.00
N GLY A 62 7.82 -6.60 0.48
CA GLY A 62 8.11 -5.84 1.69
C GLY A 62 6.87 -5.68 2.58
N THR A 63 6.88 -4.67 3.45
CA THR A 63 5.81 -4.43 4.44
C THR A 63 5.07 -3.11 4.23
N SER A 64 5.28 -2.45 3.09
CA SER A 64 4.88 -1.06 2.90
C SER A 64 3.96 -0.76 1.73
N ALA A 65 3.21 0.34 1.86
CA ALA A 65 2.55 1.04 0.77
C ALA A 65 3.16 2.42 0.57
N ALA A 66 3.15 2.98 -0.64
CA ALA A 66 3.59 4.35 -0.90
C ALA A 66 2.82 4.98 -2.08
N SER A 67 2.83 6.31 -2.19
CA SER A 67 2.42 7.03 -3.41
C SER A 67 3.65 7.50 -4.20
N GLY A 68 3.49 7.92 -5.46
CA GLY A 68 4.59 8.31 -6.36
C GLY A 68 5.41 9.54 -5.94
N GLY A 69 5.12 10.16 -4.78
CA GLY A 69 5.92 11.23 -4.19
C GLY A 69 6.99 10.67 -3.24
N GLU A 70 8.26 11.00 -3.49
CA GLU A 70 9.41 10.59 -2.68
C GLU A 70 9.31 11.08 -1.22
N SER A 71 8.57 10.40 -0.33
CA SER A 71 8.78 10.39 1.14
C SER A 71 7.67 9.71 1.96
N GLU A 72 6.54 9.31 1.38
CA GLU A 72 5.42 8.75 2.15
C GLU A 72 5.29 7.25 1.92
N SER A 73 5.93 6.47 2.80
CA SER A 73 5.68 5.04 2.91
C SER A 73 5.00 4.72 4.24
N ILE A 74 4.02 3.82 4.19
CA ILE A 74 3.29 3.31 5.36
C ILE A 74 3.75 1.88 5.55
N SER A 75 4.33 1.54 6.71
CA SER A 75 4.73 0.18 7.06
C SER A 75 3.59 -0.60 7.74
N GLY A 76 3.75 -1.92 7.83
CA GLY A 76 2.86 -2.78 8.61
C GLY A 76 1.50 -3.06 7.95
N ILE A 77 1.37 -2.83 6.64
CA ILE A 77 0.07 -2.95 5.95
C ILE A 77 -0.44 -4.39 5.91
N TRP A 78 0.46 -5.38 5.86
CA TRP A 78 0.10 -6.79 5.77
C TRP A 78 -0.29 -7.37 7.11
N GLU A 79 0.42 -6.99 8.16
CA GLU A 79 0.09 -7.27 9.56
C GLU A 79 -1.28 -6.68 9.91
N ARG A 80 -1.56 -5.45 9.46
CA ARG A 80 -2.88 -4.85 9.62
C ARG A 80 -3.95 -5.62 8.88
N ALA A 81 -3.72 -5.98 7.62
CA ALA A 81 -4.69 -6.68 6.79
C ALA A 81 -5.09 -8.05 7.36
N ILE A 82 -4.16 -8.76 8.02
CA ILE A 82 -4.47 -10.04 8.68
C ILE A 82 -5.09 -9.89 10.08
N THR A 83 -4.75 -8.84 10.82
CA THR A 83 -5.21 -8.66 12.22
C THR A 83 -6.56 -7.96 12.34
N THR A 84 -6.83 -7.00 11.47
CA THR A 84 -8.06 -6.19 11.48
C THR A 84 -9.01 -6.69 10.39
N ASP A 85 -8.87 -6.17 9.18
CA ASP A 85 -9.32 -6.72 7.90
C ASP A 85 -8.76 -5.85 6.75
N THR A 86 -8.99 -6.26 5.51
CA THR A 86 -8.49 -5.58 4.31
C THR A 86 -9.14 -4.22 4.06
N ARG A 87 -10.37 -4.01 4.55
CA ARG A 87 -11.10 -2.75 4.40
C ARG A 87 -10.57 -1.70 5.36
N GLU A 88 -10.32 -2.05 6.63
CA GLU A 88 -9.65 -1.16 7.57
C GLU A 88 -8.23 -0.82 7.11
N THR A 89 -7.49 -1.77 6.53
CA THR A 89 -6.19 -1.48 5.90
C THR A 89 -6.32 -0.51 4.74
N ALA A 90 -7.30 -0.67 3.84
CA ALA A 90 -7.53 0.26 2.74
C ALA A 90 -7.83 1.68 3.25
N PHE A 91 -8.70 1.83 4.25
CA PHE A 91 -8.96 3.14 4.86
C PHE A 91 -7.71 3.76 5.49
N HIS A 92 -6.88 2.96 6.16
CA HIS A 92 -5.62 3.43 6.71
C HIS A 92 -4.67 3.93 5.62
N ILE A 93 -4.52 3.18 4.52
CA ILE A 93 -3.70 3.59 3.37
C ILE A 93 -4.22 4.90 2.77
N MET A 94 -5.51 4.98 2.48
CA MET A 94 -6.15 6.18 1.91
C MET A 94 -5.93 7.41 2.80
N SER A 95 -6.06 7.24 4.12
CA SER A 95 -5.89 8.32 5.09
C SER A 95 -4.43 8.78 5.23
N GLU A 96 -3.49 7.85 5.32
CA GLU A 96 -2.08 8.18 5.56
C GLU A 96 -1.38 8.72 4.31
N LEU A 97 -1.77 8.25 3.11
CA LEU A 97 -1.30 8.80 1.83
C LEU A 97 -2.12 10.01 1.36
N ASN A 98 -3.12 10.45 2.14
CA ASN A 98 -4.01 11.56 1.81
C ASN A 98 -4.61 11.46 0.39
N LEU A 99 -5.01 10.25 0.00
CA LEU A 99 -5.59 9.98 -1.32
C LEU A 99 -7.05 10.46 -1.36
N PRO A 100 -7.50 11.04 -2.48
CA PRO A 100 -8.86 11.54 -2.60
C PRO A 100 -9.86 10.39 -2.61
N ALA A 101 -10.98 10.58 -1.92
CA ALA A 101 -12.05 9.60 -1.80
C ALA A 101 -13.35 10.12 -2.42
N ASP A 102 -14.13 9.24 -3.04
CA ASP A 102 -15.44 9.53 -3.63
C ASP A 102 -16.44 8.40 -3.34
N ASP A 103 -17.70 8.78 -3.07
CA ASP A 103 -18.78 7.86 -2.74
C ASP A 103 -19.27 7.07 -3.97
N GLU A 104 -19.05 7.59 -5.19
CA GLU A 104 -19.40 6.91 -6.44
C GLU A 104 -18.26 6.03 -6.99
N SER A 105 -17.06 6.05 -6.40
CA SER A 105 -15.90 5.24 -6.84
C SER A 105 -16.21 3.76 -6.99
N ALA A 106 -16.95 3.18 -6.06
CA ALA A 106 -17.34 1.77 -6.12
C ALA A 106 -18.18 1.41 -7.36
N LYS A 107 -18.93 2.38 -7.90
CA LYS A 107 -19.73 2.21 -9.12
C LYS A 107 -18.88 2.38 -10.36
N HIS A 108 -18.00 3.39 -10.39
CA HIS A 108 -17.07 3.62 -11.50
C HIS A 108 -16.10 2.45 -11.67
N ASN A 109 -15.53 1.95 -10.58
CA ASN A 109 -14.53 0.88 -10.57
C ASN A 109 -15.13 -0.53 -10.48
N ARG A 110 -16.45 -0.69 -10.66
CA ARG A 110 -17.18 -1.93 -10.34
C ARG A 110 -16.60 -3.17 -10.99
N GLU A 111 -16.24 -3.10 -12.28
CA GLU A 111 -15.69 -4.26 -12.98
C GLU A 111 -14.26 -4.57 -12.51
N LEU A 112 -13.41 -3.56 -12.32
CA LEU A 112 -12.06 -3.75 -11.81
C LEU A 112 -12.05 -4.33 -10.39
N ILE A 113 -12.93 -3.84 -9.51
CA ILE A 113 -13.16 -4.39 -8.16
C ILE A 113 -13.50 -5.88 -8.24
N LYS A 114 -14.45 -6.27 -9.10
CA LYS A 114 -14.82 -7.69 -9.28
C LYS A 114 -13.65 -8.53 -9.78
N ILE A 115 -12.84 -7.99 -10.69
CA ILE A 115 -11.66 -8.69 -11.21
C ILE A 115 -10.67 -8.94 -10.08
N CYS A 116 -10.35 -7.93 -9.25
CA CYS A 116 -9.49 -8.10 -8.07
C CYS A 116 -10.01 -9.16 -7.10
N GLU A 117 -11.31 -9.14 -6.78
CA GLU A 117 -11.94 -10.16 -5.90
C GLU A 117 -11.82 -11.58 -6.48
N ARG A 118 -11.97 -11.72 -7.81
CA ARG A 118 -11.82 -13.01 -8.49
C ARG A 118 -10.37 -13.47 -8.52
N ILE A 119 -9.41 -12.57 -8.75
CA ILE A 119 -7.98 -12.89 -8.69
C ILE A 119 -7.62 -13.35 -7.28
N ALA A 120 -8.00 -12.59 -6.25
CA ALA A 120 -7.78 -12.96 -4.85
C ALA A 120 -8.36 -14.35 -4.53
N TYR A 121 -9.61 -14.59 -4.92
CA TYR A 121 -10.24 -15.90 -4.74
C TYR A 121 -9.47 -17.02 -5.43
N TRP A 122 -9.05 -16.81 -6.68
CA TRP A 122 -8.32 -17.82 -7.44
C TRP A 122 -6.94 -18.10 -6.84
N VAL A 123 -6.19 -17.07 -6.46
CA VAL A 123 -4.87 -17.18 -5.80
C VAL A 123 -4.99 -18.02 -4.52
N ARG A 124 -6.02 -17.79 -3.71
CA ARG A 124 -6.18 -18.48 -2.43
C ARG A 124 -6.78 -19.87 -2.54
N SER A 125 -7.86 -20.01 -3.33
CA SER A 125 -8.70 -21.21 -3.34
C SER A 125 -8.64 -21.96 -4.67
N GLY A 126 -8.75 -21.26 -5.79
CA GLY A 126 -8.76 -21.88 -7.12
C GLY A 126 -7.46 -22.62 -7.45
N SER A 127 -6.33 -22.04 -7.08
CA SER A 127 -4.98 -22.59 -7.29
C SER A 127 -4.44 -23.42 -6.12
N LYS A 128 -5.20 -23.56 -5.04
CA LYS A 128 -4.77 -24.19 -3.78
C LYS A 128 -3.51 -23.53 -3.18
N GLY A 129 -3.35 -22.22 -3.37
CA GLY A 129 -2.22 -21.44 -2.83
C GLY A 129 -0.91 -21.57 -3.63
N LEU A 130 -0.97 -22.15 -4.83
CA LEU A 130 0.18 -22.27 -5.75
C LEU A 130 0.13 -21.26 -6.90
N GLY A 131 -0.95 -20.49 -6.99
CA GLY A 131 -1.19 -19.57 -8.07
C GLY A 131 -0.65 -18.17 -7.82
N LYS A 132 -0.25 -17.49 -8.89
CA LYS A 132 0.06 -16.05 -8.91
C LYS A 132 -0.70 -15.38 -10.06
N ALA A 133 -0.98 -14.09 -9.91
CA ALA A 133 -1.43 -13.25 -11.02
C ALA A 133 -0.27 -12.34 -11.41
N LYS A 134 0.17 -12.42 -12.67
CA LYS A 134 1.32 -11.67 -13.17
C LYS A 134 0.90 -10.76 -14.30
N CYS A 135 1.28 -9.50 -14.26
CA CYS A 135 1.11 -8.61 -15.40
C CYS A 135 1.86 -9.15 -16.62
N CYS A 136 1.24 -9.11 -17.80
CA CYS A 136 1.86 -9.49 -19.06
C CYS A 136 2.66 -8.35 -19.70
N TRP A 137 2.94 -7.30 -18.95
CA TRP A 137 3.81 -6.19 -19.32
C TRP A 137 4.81 -5.95 -18.19
N VAL A 138 6.06 -5.73 -18.55
CA VAL A 138 7.19 -5.56 -17.62
C VAL A 138 7.60 -4.09 -17.65
N ASP A 139 7.75 -3.48 -16.48
CA ASP A 139 8.21 -2.08 -16.29
C ASP A 139 9.71 -1.97 -15.99
N GLY A 140 10.44 -3.09 -16.08
CA GLY A 140 11.76 -3.24 -15.49
C GLY A 140 12.91 -2.52 -16.21
N ALA A 141 13.99 -2.27 -15.47
CA ALA A 141 15.23 -1.65 -15.95
C ALA A 141 15.93 -2.41 -17.10
N TYR A 142 15.59 -3.68 -17.29
CA TYR A 142 16.14 -4.55 -18.34
C TYR A 142 15.28 -4.62 -19.61
N GLY A 143 14.21 -3.81 -19.68
CA GLY A 143 13.36 -3.65 -20.85
C GLY A 143 11.90 -3.52 -20.46
N ALA A 144 11.29 -2.39 -20.85
CA ALA A 144 9.85 -2.20 -20.75
C ALA A 144 9.15 -2.84 -21.95
N GLY A 145 8.06 -3.58 -21.72
CA GLY A 145 7.28 -4.18 -22.80
C GLY A 145 6.61 -5.52 -22.49
N PRO A 146 6.08 -6.20 -23.52
CA PRO A 146 5.32 -7.43 -23.35
C PRO A 146 6.14 -8.58 -22.74
N ALA A 147 5.58 -9.25 -21.74
CA ALA A 147 6.14 -10.47 -21.14
C ALA A 147 5.98 -11.66 -22.11
N GLY A 148 6.81 -11.72 -23.15
CA GLY A 148 6.70 -12.70 -24.23
C GLY A 148 6.70 -14.17 -23.77
N HIS A 149 7.38 -14.47 -22.65
CA HIS A 149 7.39 -15.81 -22.05
C HIS A 149 6.03 -16.25 -21.46
N LEU A 150 5.17 -15.31 -21.04
CA LEU A 150 3.81 -15.60 -20.59
C LEU A 150 2.86 -15.62 -21.79
N LEU A 151 2.95 -14.58 -22.64
CA LEU A 151 2.03 -14.38 -23.76
C LEU A 151 2.14 -15.48 -24.82
N SER A 152 3.31 -16.08 -25.03
CA SER A 152 3.51 -17.18 -25.97
C SER A 152 2.86 -18.51 -25.57
N GLN A 153 2.40 -18.64 -24.32
CA GLN A 153 1.75 -19.86 -23.82
C GLN A 153 0.25 -19.90 -24.12
N VAL A 154 -0.32 -18.80 -24.65
CA VAL A 154 -1.77 -18.64 -24.83
C VAL A 154 -2.09 -18.07 -26.21
N VAL A 155 -3.17 -18.54 -26.82
CA VAL A 155 -3.72 -17.95 -28.04
C VAL A 155 -4.52 -16.70 -27.68
N ILE A 156 -3.94 -15.52 -27.94
CA ILE A 156 -4.53 -14.23 -27.56
C ILE A 156 -5.43 -13.71 -28.70
N PRO A 157 -6.69 -13.34 -28.41
CA PRO A 157 -7.57 -12.70 -29.39
C PRO A 157 -6.96 -11.43 -29.98
N GLU A 158 -7.04 -11.26 -31.31
CA GLU A 158 -6.56 -10.03 -31.96
C GLU A 158 -7.29 -8.78 -31.46
N SER A 159 -8.57 -8.91 -31.05
CA SER A 159 -9.34 -7.81 -30.45
C SER A 159 -8.70 -7.24 -29.18
N TRP A 160 -7.99 -8.07 -28.39
CA TRP A 160 -7.30 -7.59 -27.19
C TRP A 160 -6.06 -6.77 -27.54
N LYS A 161 -5.38 -7.10 -28.64
CA LYS A 161 -4.18 -6.40 -29.12
C LYS A 161 -4.49 -5.02 -29.71
N LEU A 162 -5.75 -4.78 -30.02
CA LEU A 162 -6.26 -3.49 -30.55
C LEU A 162 -6.75 -2.55 -29.44
N LEU A 163 -6.69 -2.96 -28.17
CA LEU A 163 -7.09 -2.10 -27.06
C LEU A 163 -6.03 -1.03 -26.81
N ASP A 164 -6.50 0.19 -26.53
CA ASP A 164 -5.62 1.26 -26.05
C ASP A 164 -4.91 0.85 -24.76
N ALA A 165 -3.63 1.18 -24.68
CA ALA A 165 -2.83 0.99 -23.48
C ALA A 165 -3.47 1.70 -22.28
N PRO A 166 -3.33 1.15 -21.06
CA PRO A 166 -3.91 1.76 -19.86
C PRO A 166 -3.26 3.10 -19.52
N TYR A 167 -1.98 3.27 -19.85
CA TYR A 167 -1.23 4.49 -19.55
C TYR A 167 -0.13 4.73 -20.58
N ARG A 168 0.34 5.98 -20.68
CA ARG A 168 1.43 6.35 -21.59
C ARG A 168 2.69 5.53 -21.30
N GLY A 169 3.29 4.97 -22.35
CA GLY A 169 4.55 4.21 -22.23
C GLY A 169 4.36 2.70 -22.08
N SER A 170 3.13 2.22 -21.90
CA SER A 170 2.79 0.81 -22.02
C SER A 170 2.08 0.50 -23.35
N ASP A 171 1.75 -0.77 -23.55
CA ASP A 171 0.91 -1.25 -24.65
C ASP A 171 -0.28 -2.08 -24.12
N TRP A 172 -1.04 -2.69 -25.03
CA TRP A 172 -2.21 -3.51 -24.69
C TRP A 172 -1.90 -4.64 -23.70
N SER A 173 -0.67 -5.15 -23.64
CA SER A 173 -0.32 -6.27 -22.77
C SER A 173 -0.30 -5.87 -21.29
N ALA A 174 -0.23 -4.57 -20.98
CA ALA A 174 -0.36 -4.06 -19.62
C ALA A 174 -1.80 -4.17 -19.08
N LEU A 175 -2.79 -4.40 -19.94
CA LEU A 175 -4.16 -4.74 -19.53
C LEU A 175 -4.35 -6.23 -19.24
N ILE A 176 -3.33 -7.06 -19.47
CA ILE A 176 -3.49 -8.51 -19.44
C ILE A 176 -2.75 -9.08 -18.25
N TYR A 177 -3.44 -9.88 -17.43
CA TYR A 177 -2.83 -10.63 -16.34
C TYR A 177 -2.85 -12.12 -16.66
N ALA A 178 -1.71 -12.78 -16.52
CA ALA A 178 -1.58 -14.22 -16.59
C ALA A 178 -1.80 -14.85 -15.22
N MET A 179 -2.71 -15.83 -15.18
CA MET A 179 -2.89 -16.69 -14.02
C MET A 179 -1.92 -17.86 -14.17
N THR A 180 -0.92 -17.94 -13.30
CA THR A 180 0.17 -18.92 -13.42
C THR A 180 0.14 -19.94 -12.28
N LEU A 181 0.44 -21.20 -12.58
CA LEU A 181 0.76 -22.22 -11.59
C LEU A 181 2.24 -22.57 -11.71
N GLY A 182 2.97 -22.55 -10.61
CA GLY A 182 4.38 -22.94 -10.62
C GLY A 182 5.12 -22.61 -9.34
N ASP A 183 6.23 -23.33 -9.14
CA ASP A 183 7.33 -22.94 -8.26
C ASP A 183 8.42 -22.32 -9.14
N GLU A 184 9.19 -21.37 -8.63
CA GLU A 184 10.24 -20.61 -9.34
C GLU A 184 11.22 -21.51 -10.11
N LYS A 185 11.32 -22.79 -9.73
CA LYS A 185 12.16 -23.81 -10.36
C LYS A 185 11.62 -24.43 -11.65
N LEU A 186 10.31 -24.42 -11.88
CA LEU A 186 9.66 -25.10 -13.02
C LEU A 186 9.21 -24.15 -14.13
N GLY A 187 9.39 -22.84 -13.93
CA GLY A 187 8.82 -21.80 -14.79
C GLY A 187 7.33 -21.63 -14.57
N ASP A 188 6.84 -20.40 -14.81
CA ASP A 188 5.43 -20.09 -14.71
C ASP A 188 4.64 -20.77 -15.85
N LYS A 189 3.79 -21.73 -15.50
CA LYS A 189 2.82 -22.30 -16.44
C LYS A 189 1.56 -21.44 -16.43
N VAL A 190 1.25 -20.80 -17.55
CA VAL A 190 0.01 -20.03 -17.70
C VAL A 190 -1.18 -20.98 -17.83
N VAL A 191 -2.19 -20.79 -16.97
CA VAL A 191 -3.45 -21.57 -17.02
C VAL A 191 -4.63 -20.76 -17.56
N GLY A 192 -4.46 -19.44 -17.70
CA GLY A 192 -5.40 -18.56 -18.35
C GLY A 192 -4.93 -17.11 -18.31
N LEU A 193 -5.54 -16.28 -19.14
CA LEU A 193 -5.33 -14.83 -19.16
C LEU A 193 -6.63 -14.11 -18.80
N ILE A 194 -6.49 -12.96 -18.16
CA ILE A 194 -7.59 -12.04 -17.83
C ILE A 194 -7.30 -10.70 -18.47
N ASN A 195 -8.31 -10.12 -19.11
CA ASN A 195 -8.28 -8.74 -19.57
C ASN A 195 -8.86 -7.81 -18.50
N MET A 196 -8.03 -6.95 -17.92
CA MET A 196 -8.40 -6.05 -16.83
C MET A 196 -9.38 -4.96 -17.26
N LYS A 197 -9.45 -4.64 -18.56
CA LYS A 197 -10.36 -3.62 -19.12
C LYS A 197 -11.76 -4.17 -19.35
N THR A 198 -11.86 -5.40 -19.87
CA THR A 198 -13.16 -6.01 -20.25
C THR A 198 -13.68 -7.01 -19.23
N GLY A 199 -12.83 -7.51 -18.34
CA GLY A 199 -13.14 -8.60 -17.42
C GLY A 199 -13.24 -9.98 -18.07
N GLU A 200 -13.01 -10.08 -19.38
CA GLU A 200 -12.97 -11.34 -20.11
C GLU A 200 -11.77 -12.19 -19.67
N ALA A 201 -11.97 -13.51 -19.63
CA ALA A 201 -10.90 -14.46 -19.35
C ALA A 201 -10.89 -15.60 -20.36
N ILE A 202 -9.69 -16.07 -20.70
CA ILE A 202 -9.45 -17.13 -21.68
C ILE A 202 -8.51 -18.20 -21.15
N LEU A 203 -8.67 -19.42 -21.65
CA LEU A 203 -7.77 -20.55 -21.44
C LEU A 203 -6.59 -20.51 -22.44
N PRO A 204 -5.56 -21.36 -22.27
CA PRO A 204 -4.38 -21.35 -23.14
C PRO A 204 -4.66 -21.56 -24.63
N ASP A 205 -5.75 -22.27 -24.97
CA ASP A 205 -6.19 -22.48 -26.35
C ASP A 205 -6.96 -21.29 -26.95
N GLY A 206 -7.15 -20.21 -26.17
CA GLY A 206 -7.89 -19.02 -26.56
C GLY A 206 -9.42 -19.12 -26.35
N SER A 207 -9.91 -20.26 -25.87
CA SER A 207 -11.33 -20.42 -25.55
C SER A 207 -11.71 -19.66 -24.27
N SER A 208 -12.98 -19.27 -24.15
CA SER A 208 -13.47 -18.53 -22.97
C SER A 208 -13.34 -19.37 -21.70
N TRP A 209 -12.79 -18.78 -20.64
CA TRP A 209 -12.68 -19.42 -19.33
C TRP A 209 -14.00 -19.28 -18.55
N VAL A 210 -14.99 -20.11 -18.88
CA VAL A 210 -16.35 -20.01 -18.32
C VAL A 210 -16.37 -20.06 -16.78
N GLU A 211 -15.51 -20.86 -16.16
CA GLU A 211 -15.38 -20.95 -14.70
C GLU A 211 -15.00 -19.61 -14.05
N TRP A 212 -14.21 -18.77 -14.74
CA TRP A 212 -13.81 -17.44 -14.27
C TRP A 212 -15.01 -16.55 -13.97
N HIS A 213 -16.11 -16.72 -14.71
CA HIS A 213 -17.29 -15.87 -14.60
C HIS A 213 -18.33 -16.38 -13.59
N LYS A 214 -18.19 -17.61 -13.09
CA LYS A 214 -19.13 -18.16 -12.11
C LYS A 214 -19.19 -17.29 -10.84
N PRO A 215 -20.35 -17.15 -10.19
CA PRO A 215 -20.43 -16.44 -8.91
C PRO A 215 -19.41 -17.01 -7.93
N LEU A 216 -18.64 -16.12 -7.30
CA LEU A 216 -17.73 -16.54 -6.25
C LEU A 216 -18.56 -17.20 -5.15
N PRO A 217 -18.16 -18.39 -4.65
CA PRO A 217 -18.80 -18.93 -3.46
C PRO A 217 -18.63 -17.92 -2.33
N ALA A 218 -19.55 -17.91 -1.37
CA ALA A 218 -19.40 -17.09 -0.17
C ALA A 218 -18.08 -17.47 0.52
N VAL A 219 -17.02 -16.73 0.23
CA VAL A 219 -15.71 -17.00 0.78
C VAL A 219 -15.83 -16.66 2.25
N ALA A 220 -15.47 -17.60 3.12
CA ALA A 220 -15.18 -17.24 4.49
C ALA A 220 -14.03 -16.23 4.42
N ARG A 221 -14.36 -14.92 4.55
CA ARG A 221 -13.38 -13.87 4.84
C ARG A 221 -12.45 -14.43 5.90
N ILE A 222 -11.15 -14.09 5.86
CA ILE A 222 -10.28 -14.43 6.98
C ILE A 222 -10.87 -13.74 8.19
N VAL A 223 -11.73 -14.45 8.93
CA VAL A 223 -12.25 -13.98 10.20
C VAL A 223 -11.05 -14.12 11.12
N PRO A 224 -10.53 -13.04 11.71
CA PRO A 224 -9.48 -13.17 12.70
C PRO A 224 -9.95 -14.21 13.71
N ARG A 225 -9.09 -15.21 14.00
CA ARG A 225 -9.42 -16.38 14.87
C ARG A 225 -9.97 -15.99 16.26
N ASN A 226 -9.95 -14.71 16.61
CA ASN A 226 -10.43 -14.16 17.87
C ASN A 226 -11.85 -13.60 17.87
N ARG A 227 -12.67 -13.77 16.82
CA ARG A 227 -14.12 -13.50 16.94
C ARG A 227 -14.87 -14.67 17.59
N LYS A 228 -14.67 -14.87 18.89
CA LYS A 228 -15.72 -15.47 19.73
C LYS A 228 -16.79 -14.40 19.95
N LEU A 229 -17.86 -14.50 19.17
CA LEU A 229 -19.15 -13.85 19.45
C LEU A 229 -19.67 -14.38 20.78
N GLY A 230 -19.63 -13.55 21.83
CA GLY A 230 -20.18 -13.88 23.13
C GLY A 230 -20.02 -12.72 24.10
N GLY A 231 -21.12 -11.98 24.31
CA GLY A 231 -21.35 -11.03 25.42
C GLY A 231 -20.17 -10.12 25.75
N GLY A 232 -20.06 -8.98 25.08
CA GLY A 232 -18.94 -8.06 25.26
C GLY A 232 -18.61 -7.77 26.72
N PRO A 233 -17.36 -8.00 27.14
CA PRO A 233 -16.77 -7.36 28.29
C PRO A 233 -15.56 -6.51 27.88
N LYS A 234 -15.39 -5.42 28.62
CA LYS A 234 -14.43 -4.33 28.45
C LYS A 234 -13.03 -4.75 28.00
N ILE A 235 -12.50 -3.92 27.10
CA ILE A 235 -11.11 -3.86 26.63
C ILE A 235 -10.15 -4.04 27.82
N MET A 236 -9.49 -5.20 27.89
CA MET A 236 -8.24 -5.35 28.64
C MET A 236 -7.09 -5.13 27.66
N GLN A 237 -6.45 -3.96 27.77
CA GLN A 237 -5.14 -3.69 27.21
C GLN A 237 -4.09 -4.60 27.87
N VAL A 238 -3.24 -5.22 27.07
CA VAL A 238 -2.02 -5.94 27.47
C VAL A 238 -0.88 -5.30 26.67
N PRO A 239 0.30 -5.05 27.28
CA PRO A 239 0.90 -3.73 27.28
C PRO A 239 1.59 -3.41 25.97
N TYR A 240 1.05 -2.38 25.31
CA TYR A 240 1.83 -1.40 24.56
C TYR A 240 2.99 -0.96 25.48
N ILE A 241 4.25 -1.00 25.03
CA ILE A 241 5.33 -0.26 25.71
C ILE A 241 4.96 1.20 25.52
N ALA A 242 4.29 1.77 26.53
CA ALA A 242 3.58 3.04 26.46
C ALA A 242 4.44 4.08 25.74
N PRO A 243 3.88 4.81 24.76
CA PRO A 243 4.60 5.98 24.27
C PRO A 243 4.66 6.90 25.48
N HIS A 244 5.81 7.49 25.82
CA HIS A 244 5.88 8.35 27.00
C HIS A 244 4.71 9.36 26.91
N PRO A 245 3.72 9.32 27.81
CA PRO A 245 2.43 9.98 27.60
C PRO A 245 2.59 11.48 27.35
N ASP A 246 3.65 12.05 27.93
CA ASP A 246 4.02 13.46 27.79
C ASP A 246 4.54 13.82 26.39
N GLY A 247 5.21 12.89 25.69
CA GLY A 247 5.62 13.13 24.30
C GLY A 247 4.43 13.14 23.34
N VAL A 248 3.40 12.31 23.60
CA VAL A 248 2.18 12.29 22.76
C VAL A 248 1.40 13.59 22.96
N ALA A 249 1.34 14.05 24.20
CA ALA A 249 0.74 15.33 24.54
C ALA A 249 1.46 16.49 23.84
N ALA A 250 2.80 16.49 23.80
CA ALA A 250 3.59 17.50 23.12
C ALA A 250 3.26 17.65 21.63
N PHE A 251 3.07 16.53 20.91
CA PHE A 251 2.76 16.58 19.48
C PHE A 251 1.32 17.05 19.18
N ARG A 252 0.39 16.97 20.14
CA ARG A 252 -0.98 17.48 19.95
C ARG A 252 -1.04 19.00 19.80
N THR A 253 -0.05 19.71 20.33
CA THR A 253 0.11 21.17 20.17
C THR A 253 0.23 21.60 18.70
N LEU A 254 0.59 20.67 17.80
CA LEU A 254 0.81 20.93 16.38
C LEU A 254 -0.27 20.36 15.44
N LYS A 255 -1.45 19.98 15.95
CA LYS A 255 -2.48 19.27 15.17
C LYS A 255 -2.80 19.88 13.80
N ASN A 256 -2.68 21.20 13.65
CA ASN A 256 -2.97 21.93 12.40
C ASN A 256 -1.74 22.67 11.82
N PHE A 257 -0.54 22.43 12.34
CA PHE A 257 0.67 23.12 11.91
C PHE A 257 1.40 22.30 10.84
N ASN A 258 1.87 22.95 9.78
CA ASN A 258 2.64 22.32 8.72
C ASN A 258 3.97 23.07 8.53
N GLY A 259 5.05 22.51 9.10
CA GLY A 259 6.38 23.11 9.04
C GLY A 259 6.94 23.24 7.62
N TYR A 260 6.53 22.38 6.68
CA TYR A 260 6.96 22.49 5.28
C TYR A 260 6.38 23.72 4.58
N LYS A 261 5.20 24.20 5.00
CA LYS A 261 4.64 25.45 4.45
C LYS A 261 5.36 26.70 4.97
N VAL A 262 5.93 26.62 6.17
CA VAL A 262 6.62 27.74 6.82
C VAL A 262 8.08 27.83 6.38
N MET A 263 8.79 26.70 6.38
CA MET A 263 10.23 26.65 6.13
C MET A 263 10.65 25.91 4.86
N GLY A 264 9.72 25.23 4.18
CA GLY A 264 10.03 24.51 2.95
C GLY A 264 11.21 23.55 3.10
N LYS A 265 12.26 23.79 2.31
CA LYS A 265 13.47 22.96 2.26
C LYS A 265 14.38 23.13 3.48
N ASP A 266 14.23 24.23 4.21
CA ASP A 266 15.08 24.55 5.37
C ASP A 266 14.57 23.92 6.67
N LEU A 267 13.38 23.29 6.64
CA LEU A 267 12.76 22.68 7.81
C LEU A 267 13.70 21.67 8.51
N ALA A 268 14.28 20.73 7.75
CA ALA A 268 15.10 19.67 8.32
C ALA A 268 16.47 20.18 8.83
N PRO A 269 17.24 20.98 8.05
CA PRO A 269 18.48 21.58 8.54
C PRO A 269 18.29 22.42 9.81
N ILE A 270 17.27 23.28 9.86
CA ILE A 270 17.01 24.15 11.01
C ILE A 270 16.57 23.34 12.23
N SER A 271 15.66 22.38 12.04
CA SER A 271 15.18 21.53 13.15
C SER A 271 16.30 20.68 13.75
N ASN A 272 17.21 20.15 12.93
CA ASN A 272 18.38 19.41 13.40
C ASN A 272 19.36 20.31 14.14
N ALA A 273 19.65 21.51 13.64
CA ALA A 273 20.50 22.47 14.33
C ALA A 273 19.96 22.87 15.71
N ILE A 274 18.64 23.05 15.84
CA ILE A 274 17.97 23.32 17.12
C ILE A 274 18.13 22.13 18.08
N ALA A 275 17.95 20.91 17.57
CA ALA A 275 18.14 19.72 18.39
C ALA A 275 19.61 19.59 18.85
N GLU A 276 20.57 19.73 17.95
CA GLU A 276 22.01 19.69 18.26
C GLU A 276 22.38 20.73 19.33
N GLN A 277 21.94 21.98 19.16
CA GLN A 277 22.13 23.05 20.13
C GLN A 277 21.53 22.69 21.50
N TRP A 278 20.32 22.14 21.54
CA TRP A 278 19.71 21.68 22.79
C TRP A 278 20.50 20.57 23.46
N TYR A 279 21.01 19.58 22.71
CA TYR A 279 21.82 18.51 23.31
C TYR A 279 23.18 19.02 23.77
N GLU A 280 23.76 20.02 23.11
CA GLU A 280 25.03 20.63 23.51
C GLU A 280 24.92 21.50 24.77
N ASN A 281 23.94 22.40 24.85
CA ASN A 281 23.92 23.44 25.88
C ASN A 281 22.55 23.75 26.49
N LYS A 282 21.50 22.98 26.14
CA LYS A 282 20.13 23.13 26.65
C LYS A 282 19.51 24.51 26.36
N THR A 283 19.90 25.14 25.26
CA THR A 283 19.28 26.39 24.79
C THR A 283 18.37 26.15 23.58
N LEU A 284 17.33 26.97 23.46
CA LEU A 284 16.38 26.99 22.35
C LEU A 284 16.37 28.40 21.72
N PRO A 285 16.06 28.53 20.42
CA PRO A 285 15.86 29.82 19.79
C PRO A 285 14.63 30.53 20.36
N THR A 286 14.57 31.86 20.21
CA THR A 286 13.43 32.67 20.66
C THR A 286 12.30 32.73 19.64
N GLU A 287 12.55 32.32 18.39
CA GLU A 287 11.57 32.44 17.31
C GLU A 287 10.56 31.30 17.34
N VAL A 288 9.29 31.62 17.65
CA VAL A 288 8.22 30.64 17.88
C VAL A 288 7.99 29.73 16.68
N ASP A 289 8.09 30.25 15.45
CA ASP A 289 7.92 29.45 14.25
C ASP A 289 9.05 28.45 14.04
N GLN A 290 10.28 28.76 14.49
CA GLN A 290 11.39 27.81 14.49
C GLN A 290 11.15 26.67 15.48
N LEU A 291 10.62 27.00 16.67
CA LEU A 291 10.26 26.01 17.69
C LEU A 291 9.13 25.09 17.23
N LYS A 292 8.07 25.64 16.61
CA LYS A 292 6.97 24.85 16.03
C LYS A 292 7.44 23.96 14.90
N CYS A 293 8.34 24.45 14.04
CA CYS A 293 8.98 23.67 12.99
C CYS A 293 9.83 22.53 13.55
N ALA A 294 10.63 22.78 14.58
CA ALA A 294 11.43 21.75 15.24
C ALA A 294 10.55 20.66 15.87
N LEU A 295 9.51 21.04 16.61
CA LEU A 295 8.57 20.09 17.21
C LEU A 295 7.78 19.32 16.12
N PHE A 296 7.42 19.97 15.02
CA PHE A 296 6.76 19.33 13.88
C PHE A 296 7.68 18.29 13.24
N PHE A 297 8.93 18.65 12.98
CA PHE A 297 9.92 17.76 12.39
C PHE A 297 10.21 16.55 13.30
N MET A 298 10.34 16.75 14.61
CA MET A 298 10.49 15.66 15.58
C MET A 298 9.27 14.75 15.63
N SER A 299 8.06 15.32 15.55
CA SER A 299 6.81 14.55 15.49
C SER A 299 6.72 13.66 14.24
N ARG A 300 7.35 14.08 13.14
CA ARG A 300 7.46 13.27 11.92
C ARG A 300 8.53 12.20 12.08
N LYS A 301 9.74 12.55 12.53
CA LYS A 301 10.84 11.59 12.76
C LYS A 301 10.43 10.45 13.70
N ALA A 302 9.71 10.77 14.77
CA ALA A 302 9.15 9.82 15.74
C ALA A 302 8.13 8.81 15.17
N ARG A 303 7.58 9.07 13.98
CA ARG A 303 6.65 8.14 13.30
C ARG A 303 7.36 7.12 12.41
N PHE A 304 8.64 7.33 12.10
CA PHE A 304 9.38 6.53 11.10
C PHE A 304 10.49 5.64 11.69
N ILE A 305 10.86 5.85 12.95
CA ILE A 305 11.77 4.97 13.68
C ILE A 305 10.88 4.12 14.61
N ASP A 306 11.05 2.79 14.62
CA ASP A 306 10.33 1.82 15.49
C ASP A 306 10.67 2.03 16.98
N GLY A 307 10.33 3.22 17.47
CA GLY A 307 10.77 3.77 18.72
C GLY A 307 10.26 5.20 18.81
N TYR A 308 9.32 5.39 19.74
CA TYR A 308 8.97 6.69 20.28
C TYR A 308 10.26 7.49 20.62
N PRO A 309 10.24 8.84 20.70
CA PRO A 309 11.37 9.59 21.24
C PRO A 309 11.84 8.91 22.54
N GLY A 310 13.13 8.63 22.64
CA GLY A 310 13.68 7.93 23.80
C GLY A 310 13.41 8.72 25.08
N GLU A 311 13.56 8.11 26.25
CA GLU A 311 13.43 8.85 27.52
C GLU A 311 14.35 10.10 27.56
N GLU A 312 15.48 10.02 26.87
CA GLU A 312 16.46 11.11 26.66
C GLU A 312 15.95 12.29 25.80
N ASP A 313 14.93 12.08 24.97
CA ASP A 313 14.36 13.10 24.09
C ASP A 313 13.14 13.81 24.72
N VAL A 314 12.54 13.24 25.76
CA VAL A 314 11.36 13.82 26.43
C VAL A 314 11.62 15.23 26.97
N PRO A 315 12.76 15.52 27.63
CA PRO A 315 13.06 16.87 28.11
C PRO A 315 13.16 17.90 26.97
N PHE A 316 13.65 17.50 25.79
CA PHE A 316 13.71 18.38 24.61
C PHE A 316 12.31 18.74 24.13
N LEU A 317 11.43 17.73 24.00
CA LEU A 317 10.06 17.95 23.54
C LEU A 317 9.25 18.81 24.51
N GLN A 318 9.42 18.60 25.82
CA GLN A 318 8.78 19.44 26.85
C GLN A 318 9.28 20.88 26.80
N ALA A 319 10.58 21.09 26.60
CA ALA A 319 11.16 22.43 26.48
C ALA A 319 10.65 23.17 25.23
N LEU A 320 10.53 22.47 24.09
CA LEU A 320 9.92 23.03 22.89
C LEU A 320 8.47 23.48 23.14
N VAL A 321 7.65 22.63 23.78
CA VAL A 321 6.25 22.97 24.09
C VAL A 321 6.16 24.17 25.03
N ALA A 322 6.92 24.16 26.12
CA ALA A 322 6.91 25.26 27.08
C ALA A 322 7.33 26.59 26.44
N ALA A 323 8.34 26.56 25.56
CA ALA A 323 8.79 27.75 24.83
C ALA A 323 7.76 28.24 23.80
N ILE A 324 7.03 27.32 23.13
CA ILE A 324 5.93 27.66 22.22
C ILE A 324 4.74 28.26 22.97
N GLU A 325 4.46 27.79 24.19
CA GLU A 325 3.34 28.30 25.02
C GLU A 325 3.65 29.63 25.71
N ALA A 326 4.94 29.94 25.90
CA ALA A 326 5.40 31.17 26.55
C ALA A 326 5.50 32.38 25.60
N GLY A 327 5.55 32.15 24.28
CA GLY A 327 5.68 33.17 23.23
C GLY A 327 4.39 33.38 22.45
#